data_AF-A0AAV9WX38-F1
#
_entry.id   AF-A0AAV9WX38-F1
#
_cell.length_a   1.000
_cell.length_b   1.000
_cell.length_c   1.000
_cell.angle_alpha   90.00
_cell.angle_beta   90.00
_cell.angle_gamma   90.00
#
_symmetry.space_group_name_H-M   'P 1'
#
loop_
_entity.id
_entity.type
_entity.pdbx_description
1 polymer ?
#
loop_
_entity_poly.entity_id
_entity_poly.type
_entity_poly.pdbx_seq_one_letter_code
_entity_poly.pdbx_strand_id
1 'polypeptide(L)'
;MDLEAKLTPELEEFWTLTREAREENGGVQHQYVLFKLDGSNQEDLVPVNSGIGLPGDSFKDFIEHLTRFAYPKYGVYNFNAAARISNPIGPVLFIWAPDTISYMTYLTRANAVRREYGSIEKQIDVTDRKESTYDDIVKELGLQFTE
;
A
#
# COMPACT_ATOMS: atom_id res chain seq x y z
N MET A 1 -14.41 8.22 -19.09
CA MET A 1 -15.08 8.67 -17.86
C MET A 1 -14.09 8.37 -16.76
N ASP A 2 -13.35 9.38 -16.30
CA ASP A 2 -12.38 9.20 -15.22
C ASP A 2 -13.13 8.91 -13.94
N LEU A 3 -13.01 7.68 -13.48
CA LEU A 3 -13.61 7.22 -12.26
C LEU A 3 -12.77 7.74 -11.09
N GLU A 4 -13.16 8.88 -10.53
CA GLU A 4 -12.51 9.44 -9.35
C GLU A 4 -12.69 8.48 -8.17
N ALA A 5 -11.59 8.10 -7.53
CA ALA A 5 -11.63 7.42 -6.25
C ALA A 5 -11.54 8.52 -5.19
N LYS A 6 -12.52 8.62 -4.30
CA LYS A 6 -12.47 9.60 -3.20
C LYS A 6 -11.90 8.94 -1.96
N LEU A 7 -10.93 9.61 -1.34
CA LEU A 7 -10.45 9.22 -0.02
C LEU A 7 -11.53 9.59 1.00
N THR A 8 -11.81 8.68 1.91
CA THR A 8 -12.60 9.02 3.10
C THR A 8 -11.76 9.89 4.05
N PRO A 9 -12.38 10.73 4.90
CA PRO A 9 -11.64 11.58 5.84
C PRO A 9 -10.63 10.83 6.72
N GLU A 10 -10.94 9.59 7.08
CA GLU A 10 -10.05 8.71 7.86
C GLU A 10 -8.77 8.34 7.08
N LEU A 11 -8.90 8.09 5.76
CA LEU A 11 -7.74 7.91 4.90
C LEU A 11 -7.02 9.23 4.66
N GLU A 12 -7.73 10.36 4.47
CA GLU A 12 -7.07 11.66 4.31
C GLU A 12 -6.20 12.02 5.53
N GLU A 13 -6.70 11.79 6.75
CA GLU A 13 -5.97 12.01 7.99
C GLU A 13 -4.74 11.12 8.08
N PHE A 14 -4.89 9.80 7.87
CA PHE A 14 -3.74 8.89 7.86
C PHE A 14 -2.72 9.29 6.77
N TRP A 15 -3.20 9.74 5.61
CA TRP A 15 -2.36 10.05 4.46
C TRP A 15 -1.54 11.31 4.76
N THR A 16 -2.18 12.29 5.40
CA THR A 16 -1.53 13.51 5.89
C THR A 16 -0.44 13.17 6.90
N LEU A 17 -0.75 12.36 7.91
CA LEU A 17 0.23 11.92 8.92
C LEU A 17 1.41 11.15 8.31
N THR A 18 1.16 10.31 7.31
CA THR A 18 2.21 9.55 6.61
C THR A 18 3.10 10.47 5.77
N ARG A 19 2.54 11.53 5.17
CA ARG A 19 3.29 12.52 4.39
C ARG A 19 4.10 13.45 5.28
N GLU A 20 3.55 13.94 6.37
CA GLU A 20 4.23 14.86 7.30
C GLU A 20 5.40 14.16 8.01
N ALA A 21 5.25 12.88 8.37
CA ALA A 21 6.33 12.04 8.91
C ALA A 21 7.54 11.87 7.96
N ARG A 22 7.38 12.20 6.67
CA ARG A 22 8.46 12.20 5.66
C ARG A 22 9.27 13.50 5.65
N GLU A 23 8.64 14.62 6.03
CA GLU A 23 9.26 15.96 5.95
C GLU A 23 10.07 16.30 7.21
N GLU A 24 9.71 15.73 8.36
CA GLU A 24 10.46 15.85 9.60
C GLU A 24 11.30 14.59 9.88
N ASN A 25 12.63 14.70 9.78
CA ASN A 25 13.65 13.64 10.01
C ASN A 25 13.50 12.80 11.33
N GLY A 26 12.46 11.99 11.56
CA GLY A 26 12.38 11.37 12.90
C GLY A 26 11.33 10.35 13.30
N GLY A 27 10.49 9.82 12.40
CA GLY A 27 9.68 8.66 12.80
C GLY A 27 8.57 8.34 11.85
N VAL A 28 8.65 7.21 11.17
CA VAL A 28 7.52 6.70 10.40
C VAL A 28 6.44 6.27 11.38
N GLN A 29 5.39 7.08 11.52
CA GLN A 29 4.28 6.79 12.41
C GLN A 29 3.52 5.54 11.96
N HIS A 30 3.52 5.24 10.66
CA HIS A 30 2.87 4.05 10.11
C HIS A 30 3.66 3.44 8.96
N GLN A 31 3.96 2.14 9.06
CA GLN A 31 4.77 1.42 8.08
C GLN A 31 3.99 1.11 6.78
N TYR A 32 2.70 0.83 6.92
CA TYR A 32 1.80 0.53 5.80
C TYR A 32 0.36 0.87 6.14
N VAL A 33 -0.47 0.86 5.11
CA VAL A 33 -1.92 0.93 5.25
C VAL A 33 -2.65 0.09 4.23
N LEU A 34 -3.76 -0.50 4.66
CA LEU A 34 -4.66 -1.30 3.85
C LEU A 34 -6.01 -0.59 3.73
N PHE A 35 -6.52 -0.53 2.51
CA PHE A 35 -7.79 0.08 2.19
C PHE A 35 -8.45 -0.64 1.03
N LYS A 36 -9.76 -0.53 0.89
CA LYS A 36 -10.55 -1.25 -0.11
C LYS A 36 -11.58 -0.31 -0.74
N LEU A 37 -12.16 -0.74 -1.85
CA LEU A 37 -13.34 -0.09 -2.39
C LEU A 37 -14.52 -0.33 -1.43
N ASP A 38 -15.33 0.69 -1.21
CA ASP A 38 -16.58 0.55 -0.48
C ASP A 38 -17.51 -0.44 -1.21
N GLY A 39 -18.10 -1.35 -0.46
CA GLY A 39 -18.96 -2.41 -0.99
C GLY A 39 -20.28 -1.91 -1.54
N SER A 40 -20.71 -0.70 -1.15
CA SER A 40 -22.02 -0.15 -1.56
C SER A 40 -21.94 0.52 -2.93
N ASN A 41 -20.91 1.35 -3.15
CA ASN A 41 -20.81 2.17 -4.37
C ASN A 41 -19.57 1.89 -5.21
N GLN A 42 -18.57 1.16 -4.70
CA GLN A 42 -17.27 0.92 -5.38
C GLN A 42 -16.55 2.18 -5.87
N GLU A 43 -16.92 3.34 -5.35
CA GLU A 43 -16.37 4.65 -5.71
C GLU A 43 -15.41 5.15 -4.63
N ASP A 44 -15.77 4.93 -3.37
CA ASP A 44 -15.00 5.43 -2.23
C ASP A 44 -13.94 4.41 -1.79
N LEU A 45 -12.79 4.94 -1.35
CA LEU A 45 -11.76 4.16 -0.67
C LEU A 45 -12.01 4.23 0.84
N VAL A 46 -12.15 3.06 1.46
CA VAL A 46 -12.37 2.92 2.89
C VAL A 46 -11.23 2.14 3.53
N PRO A 47 -10.80 2.50 4.76
CA PRO A 47 -9.77 1.75 5.45
C PRO A 47 -10.25 0.33 5.75
N VAL A 48 -9.30 -0.59 5.78
CA VAL A 48 -9.53 -1.91 6.36
C VAL A 48 -9.37 -1.78 7.87
N ASN A 49 -10.33 -2.27 8.65
CA ASN A 49 -10.22 -2.32 10.11
C ASN A 49 -8.92 -3.05 10.51
N SER A 50 -8.10 -2.44 11.36
CA SER A 50 -6.75 -2.93 11.73
C SER A 50 -5.78 -3.03 10.55
N GLY A 51 -6.03 -2.31 9.46
CA GLY A 51 -5.22 -2.27 8.25
C GLY A 51 -4.05 -1.29 8.33
N ILE A 52 -3.82 -0.66 9.48
CA ILE A 52 -2.76 0.32 9.70
C ILE A 52 -1.58 -0.38 10.39
N GLY A 53 -0.41 -0.33 9.76
CA GLY A 53 0.82 -0.84 10.33
C GLY A 53 1.43 0.12 11.34
N LEU A 54 1.99 -0.42 12.43
CA LEU A 54 2.69 0.35 13.44
C LEU A 54 4.14 0.65 13.01
N PRO A 55 4.82 1.63 13.64
CA PRO A 55 6.25 1.83 13.44
C PRO A 55 7.02 0.55 13.76
N GLY A 56 7.82 0.07 12.80
CA GLY A 56 8.65 -1.13 12.98
C GLY A 56 7.97 -2.45 12.63
N ASP A 57 6.70 -2.45 12.20
CA ASP A 57 6.12 -3.63 11.55
C ASP A 57 6.98 -4.05 10.36
N SER A 58 7.17 -5.35 10.18
CA SER A 58 7.98 -5.86 9.08
C SER A 58 7.18 -5.94 7.78
N PHE A 59 7.90 -6.09 6.66
CA PHE A 59 7.25 -6.39 5.38
C PHE A 59 6.47 -7.71 5.42
N LYS A 60 6.91 -8.67 6.23
CA LYS A 60 6.21 -9.93 6.43
C LYS A 60 4.85 -9.69 7.09
N ASP A 61 4.79 -8.86 8.14
CA ASP A 61 3.55 -8.51 8.82
C ASP A 61 2.57 -7.81 7.86
N PHE A 62 3.10 -6.91 7.02
CA PHE A 62 2.33 -6.28 5.94
C PHE A 62 1.72 -7.31 4.98
N ILE A 63 2.52 -8.23 4.42
CA ILE A 63 2.01 -9.24 3.48
C ILE A 63 1.03 -10.19 4.16
N GLU A 64 1.27 -10.56 5.41
CA GLU A 64 0.32 -11.36 6.19
C GLU A 64 -1.00 -10.63 6.35
N HIS A 65 -1.01 -9.34 6.70
CA HIS A 65 -2.24 -8.55 6.83
C HIS A 65 -2.94 -8.30 5.49
N LEU A 66 -2.18 -7.99 4.44
CA LEU A 66 -2.67 -7.81 3.09
C LEU A 66 -3.33 -9.09 2.57
N THR A 67 -2.79 -10.26 2.88
CA THR A 67 -3.32 -11.51 2.32
C THR A 67 -4.21 -12.28 3.29
N ARG A 68 -4.31 -11.85 4.56
CA ARG A 68 -5.04 -12.54 5.65
C ARG A 68 -6.46 -12.94 5.26
N PHE A 69 -7.16 -12.02 4.60
CA PHE A 69 -8.54 -12.19 4.20
C PHE A 69 -8.70 -12.32 2.69
N ALA A 70 -9.68 -13.13 2.28
CA ALA A 70 -9.96 -13.46 0.88
C ALA A 70 -10.74 -12.38 0.10
N TYR A 71 -10.87 -11.16 0.64
CA TYR A 71 -11.45 -10.03 -0.10
C TYR A 71 -10.37 -9.13 -0.71
N PRO A 72 -10.63 -8.54 -1.88
CA PRO A 72 -9.68 -7.68 -2.56
C PRO A 72 -9.48 -6.36 -1.80
N LYS A 73 -8.26 -5.83 -1.86
CA LYS A 73 -7.87 -4.57 -1.22
C LYS A 73 -6.54 -4.07 -1.78
N TYR A 74 -6.29 -2.80 -1.54
CA TYR A 74 -5.00 -2.18 -1.74
C TYR A 74 -4.19 -2.21 -0.45
N GLY A 75 -2.88 -2.19 -0.60
CA GLY A 75 -1.94 -1.87 0.46
C GLY A 75 -0.95 -0.82 -0.03
N VAL A 76 -0.56 0.13 0.80
CA VAL A 76 0.59 0.99 0.51
C VAL A 76 1.65 0.75 1.57
N TYR A 77 2.85 0.39 1.15
CA TYR A 77 3.98 0.11 2.04
C TYR A 77 5.10 1.13 1.84
N ASN A 78 5.62 1.67 2.94
CA ASN A 78 6.72 2.62 2.93
C ASN A 78 8.06 1.91 3.20
N PHE A 79 8.83 1.62 2.14
CA PHE A 79 10.11 0.95 2.29
C PHE A 79 11.19 1.80 2.97
N ASN A 80 11.13 3.14 2.85
CA ASN A 80 12.11 4.04 3.48
C ASN A 80 12.06 4.03 5.01
N ALA A 81 10.93 3.62 5.58
CA ALA A 81 10.76 3.44 7.00
C ALA A 81 11.59 2.27 7.56
N ALA A 82 11.87 1.26 6.72
CA ALA A 82 12.82 0.22 7.04
C ALA A 82 14.22 0.81 6.87
N ALA A 83 14.80 1.27 7.99
CA ALA A 83 15.96 2.17 8.08
C ALA A 83 17.31 1.69 7.49
N ARG A 84 17.33 0.79 6.49
CA ARG A 84 18.53 0.15 5.96
C ARG A 84 18.61 0.10 4.43
N ILE A 85 17.92 0.98 3.72
CA ILE A 85 17.96 1.01 2.24
C ILE A 85 18.90 2.13 1.80
N SER A 86 19.90 1.81 0.98
CA SER A 86 20.87 2.78 0.45
C SER A 86 20.28 3.74 -0.59
N ASN A 87 19.26 3.28 -1.32
CA ASN A 87 18.53 4.05 -2.31
C ASN A 87 17.06 4.18 -1.88
N PRO A 88 16.64 5.29 -1.27
CA PRO A 88 15.27 5.45 -0.82
C PRO A 88 14.30 5.38 -2.00
N ILE A 89 13.20 4.66 -1.82
CA ILE A 89 12.08 4.54 -2.75
C ILE A 89 10.81 5.10 -2.12
N GLY A 90 10.02 5.84 -2.87
CA GLY A 90 8.69 6.27 -2.48
C GLY A 90 7.77 5.09 -2.14
N PRO A 91 6.61 5.37 -1.53
CA PRO A 91 5.63 4.34 -1.19
C PRO A 91 5.23 3.48 -2.39
N VAL A 92 5.08 2.18 -2.15
CA VAL A 92 4.72 1.20 -3.18
C VAL A 92 3.28 0.74 -2.95
N LEU A 93 2.48 0.78 -4.02
CA LEU A 93 1.10 0.30 -4.02
C LEU A 93 1.09 -1.21 -4.30
N PHE A 94 0.38 -1.96 -3.48
CA PHE A 94 0.11 -3.38 -3.64
C PHE A 94 -1.37 -3.58 -3.93
N ILE A 95 -1.69 -4.41 -4.91
CA ILE A 95 -3.06 -4.85 -5.19
C ILE A 95 -3.19 -6.31 -4.78
N TRP A 96 -3.99 -6.60 -3.75
CA TRP A 96 -4.39 -7.96 -3.43
C TRP A 96 -5.78 -8.21 -4.00
N ALA A 97 -5.88 -9.15 -4.93
CA ALA A 97 -7.16 -9.59 -5.47
C ALA A 97 -7.08 -11.08 -5.80
N PRO A 98 -7.70 -11.96 -4.99
CA PRO A 98 -7.57 -13.41 -5.17
C PRO A 98 -8.40 -13.98 -6.33
N ASP A 99 -9.27 -13.17 -6.95
CA ASP A 99 -10.07 -13.56 -8.11
C ASP A 99 -9.92 -12.55 -9.26
N THR A 100 -10.05 -13.05 -10.49
CA THR A 100 -9.82 -12.28 -11.72
C THR A 100 -10.78 -11.10 -11.88
N ILE A 101 -12.04 -11.25 -11.44
CA ILE A 101 -13.06 -10.21 -11.59
C ILE A 101 -12.71 -9.02 -10.71
N SER A 102 -12.48 -9.30 -9.42
CA SER A 102 -12.00 -8.31 -8.46
C SER A 102 -10.70 -7.67 -8.89
N TYR A 103 -9.75 -8.45 -9.42
CA TYR A 103 -8.47 -7.94 -9.89
C TYR A 103 -8.66 -6.88 -10.99
N MET A 104 -9.49 -7.16 -12.00
CA MET A 104 -9.77 -6.19 -13.06
C MET A 104 -10.38 -4.89 -12.51
N THR A 105 -11.32 -4.98 -11.56
CA THR A 105 -11.94 -3.81 -10.93
C THR A 105 -10.91 -2.97 -10.17
N TYR A 106 -10.07 -3.62 -9.35
CA TYR A 106 -9.06 -2.94 -8.56
C TYR A 106 -7.93 -2.37 -9.44
N LEU A 107 -7.50 -3.10 -10.46
CA LEU A 107 -6.51 -2.62 -11.42
C LEU A 107 -7.00 -1.36 -12.13
N THR A 108 -8.27 -1.34 -12.55
CA THR A 108 -8.88 -0.17 -13.22
C THR A 108 -8.90 1.06 -12.31
N ARG A 109 -9.09 0.86 -11.00
CA ARG A 109 -9.16 1.94 -10.00
C ARG A 109 -7.80 2.33 -9.43
N ALA A 110 -6.76 1.54 -9.66
CA ALA A 110 -5.42 1.78 -9.12
C ALA A 110 -4.82 3.13 -9.59
N ASN A 111 -5.08 3.55 -10.83
CA ASN A 111 -4.62 4.85 -11.32
C ASN A 111 -5.22 6.02 -10.52
N ALA A 112 -6.50 5.92 -10.13
CA ALA A 112 -7.12 6.92 -9.28
C ALA A 112 -6.48 6.92 -7.88
N VAL A 113 -6.26 5.73 -7.29
CA VAL A 113 -5.55 5.58 -6.01
C VAL A 113 -4.17 6.26 -6.05
N ARG A 114 -3.38 6.01 -7.10
CA ARG A 114 -2.04 6.61 -7.26
C ARG A 114 -2.10 8.13 -7.36
N ARG A 115 -3.08 8.65 -8.09
CA ARG A 115 -3.30 10.10 -8.24
C ARG A 115 -3.64 10.75 -6.90
N GLU A 116 -4.55 10.16 -6.13
CA GLU A 116 -4.94 10.69 -4.81
C GLU A 116 -3.79 10.60 -3.79
N TYR A 117 -2.97 9.54 -3.85
CA TYR A 117 -1.82 9.39 -2.97
C TYR A 117 -0.63 10.30 -3.37
N GLY A 118 -0.60 10.79 -4.62
CA GLY A 118 0.32 11.81 -5.12
C GLY A 118 1.82 11.46 -5.12
N SER A 119 2.19 10.25 -4.67
CA SER A 119 3.58 9.90 -4.39
C SER A 119 3.88 8.39 -4.46
N ILE A 120 3.01 7.60 -5.11
CA ILE A 120 3.28 6.18 -5.36
C ILE A 120 4.37 6.05 -6.43
N GLU A 121 5.46 5.36 -6.08
CA GLU A 121 6.59 5.18 -6.99
C GLU A 121 6.43 3.95 -7.89
N LYS A 122 5.93 2.85 -7.32
CA LYS A 122 5.69 1.59 -8.03
C LYS A 122 4.38 0.94 -7.60
N GLN A 123 3.86 0.08 -8.46
CA GLN A 123 2.75 -0.82 -8.15
C GLN A 123 3.19 -2.26 -8.32
N ILE A 124 2.78 -3.12 -7.39
CA ILE A 124 2.97 -4.57 -7.42
C ILE A 124 1.61 -5.23 -7.30
N ASP A 125 1.35 -6.20 -8.17
CA ASP A 125 0.10 -6.96 -8.17
C ASP A 125 0.36 -8.30 -7.48
N VAL A 126 -0.35 -8.56 -6.39
CA VAL A 126 -0.19 -9.77 -5.58
C VAL A 126 -1.31 -10.73 -5.92
N THR A 127 -0.99 -11.73 -6.75
CA THR A 127 -1.93 -12.73 -7.29
C THR A 127 -1.96 -14.03 -6.49
N ASP A 128 -0.88 -14.37 -5.79
CA ASP A 128 -0.80 -15.51 -4.86
C ASP A 128 0.10 -15.15 -3.66
N ARG A 129 -0.19 -15.70 -2.48
CA ARG A 129 0.60 -15.55 -1.25
C ARG A 129 2.06 -16.00 -1.41
N LYS A 130 2.35 -16.83 -2.41
CA LYS A 130 3.69 -17.39 -2.66
C LYS A 130 4.58 -16.57 -3.59
N GLU A 131 4.01 -15.68 -4.41
CA GLU A 131 4.76 -14.96 -5.46
C GLU A 131 5.37 -13.64 -4.97
N SER A 132 5.26 -13.34 -3.67
CA SER A 132 5.62 -12.04 -3.10
C SER A 132 6.56 -12.19 -1.90
N THR A 133 7.65 -12.94 -2.06
CA THR A 133 8.69 -12.96 -1.02
C THR A 133 9.32 -11.56 -0.92
N TYR A 134 9.78 -11.20 0.28
CA TYR A 134 10.46 -9.92 0.49
C TYR A 134 11.63 -9.73 -0.47
N ASP A 135 12.43 -10.78 -0.68
CA ASP A 135 13.62 -10.73 -1.51
C ASP A 135 13.30 -10.52 -3.00
N ASP A 136 12.25 -11.17 -3.51
CA ASP A 136 11.80 -10.99 -4.89
C ASP A 136 11.31 -9.56 -5.12
N ILE A 137 10.57 -9.02 -4.17
CA ILE A 137 10.05 -7.65 -4.23
C ILE A 137 11.16 -6.62 -4.10
N VAL A 138 12.09 -6.81 -3.16
CA VAL A 138 13.31 -6.00 -3.06
C VAL A 138 14.05 -5.95 -4.39
N LYS A 139 14.22 -7.11 -5.02
CA LYS A 139 14.93 -7.23 -6.31
C LYS A 139 14.19 -6.53 -7.44
N GLU A 140 12.86 -6.69 -7.53
CA GLU A 140 12.00 -6.01 -8.51
C GLU A 140 12.01 -4.48 -8.30
N LEU A 141 12.01 -4.05 -7.04
CA LEU A 141 12.07 -2.65 -6.67
C LEU A 141 13.47 -2.07 -6.92
N GLY A 142 14.51 -2.90 -7.01
CA GLY A 142 15.90 -2.48 -7.19
C GLY A 142 16.52 -1.95 -5.90
N LEU A 143 15.99 -2.36 -4.75
CA LEU A 143 16.43 -1.88 -3.44
C LEU A 143 17.77 -2.52 -3.08
N GLN A 144 18.66 -1.69 -2.54
CA GLN A 144 19.96 -2.10 -2.05
C GLN A 144 20.00 -1.82 -0.55
N PHE A 145 20.49 -2.77 0.24
CA PHE A 145 20.63 -2.60 1.68
C PHE A 145 22.05 -2.20 2.04
N THR A 146 22.20 -1.28 2.98
CA THR A 146 23.49 -1.00 3.61
C THR A 146 23.74 -2.02 4.72
N GLU A 147 24.92 -2.65 4.70
CA GLU A 147 25.40 -3.54 5.77
C GLU A 147 25.47 -2.85 7.14
#